data_AF-A0A4R2N4P3-F1
#
_entry.id   AF-A0A4R2N4P3-F1
#
_cell.length_a   1.000
_cell.length_b   1.000
_cell.length_c   1.000
_cell.angle_alpha   90.00
_cell.angle_beta   90.00
_cell.angle_gamma   90.00
#
_symmetry.space_group_name_H-M   'P 1'
#
loop_
_entity.id
_entity.type
_entity.pdbx_description
1 polymer ?
#
loop_
_entity_poly.entity_id
_entity_poly.type
_entity_poly.pdbx_seq_one_letter_code
_entity_poly.pdbx_strand_id
1 'polypeptide(L)'
;MQTLEALTRDARALANGDIVLSAPETEVARQLQICNACRYCEGFCAVFPAMTRRLEFGKADIHFLANLCHNCGACLHACQYAPPHEFAVNIPQSMAQVRGQTYADYAWPPALGQLYQRQGLTLSLALVAALTLFLVLGAVLQGGGVGALWGADLGGNFYSLFPHNLLVGLFAPVFLFVVLALGMGVRGFWKNIKPATSGVDVSAPAAAEATDAVLRLKYLDGGHGDGCHNEDDAYTLKRRRAHHLTFYGFLLCFAATSVGTVYHYVFGWAAPYDLPSLPKLLGAVGGVMLVLGTAGLWHLNRTRHALHGDAAQKPMDLGFIALLFLVSASGLALWLGRGTPALALLLCLHLGAVMALFATLPYGKFAHGVFRTASLLRHAVEKRQPNPIGLGAD
;
A
#
# COMPACT_ATOMS: atom_id res chain seq x y z
N MET A 1 -24.11 8.47 -30.79
CA MET A 1 -24.29 9.93 -30.71
C MET A 1 -24.08 10.46 -29.30
N GLN A 2 -24.77 9.95 -28.28
CA GLN A 2 -24.63 10.42 -26.88
C GLN A 2 -23.18 10.43 -26.35
N THR A 3 -22.37 9.41 -26.65
CA THR A 3 -20.96 9.37 -26.22
C THR A 3 -20.11 10.46 -26.87
N LEU A 4 -20.36 10.77 -28.16
CA LEU A 4 -19.60 11.80 -28.89
C LEU A 4 -19.96 13.21 -28.39
N GLU A 5 -21.24 13.43 -28.10
CA GLU A 5 -21.74 14.68 -27.52
C GLU A 5 -21.20 14.92 -26.11
N ALA A 6 -21.15 13.86 -25.28
CA ALA A 6 -20.53 13.91 -23.96
C ALA A 6 -19.04 14.26 -24.06
N LEU A 7 -18.28 13.56 -24.89
CA LEU A 7 -16.85 13.85 -25.12
C LEU A 7 -16.62 15.29 -25.63
N THR A 8 -17.49 15.79 -26.52
CA THR A 8 -17.40 17.15 -27.03
C THR A 8 -17.66 18.18 -25.94
N ARG A 9 -18.61 17.91 -25.03
CA ARG A 9 -18.90 18.77 -23.88
C ARG A 9 -17.74 18.78 -22.90
N ASP A 10 -17.19 17.62 -22.58
CA ASP A 10 -16.05 17.46 -21.68
C ASP A 10 -14.82 18.18 -22.24
N ALA A 11 -14.57 18.06 -23.55
CA ALA A 11 -13.48 18.76 -24.22
C ALA A 11 -13.62 20.29 -24.13
N ARG A 12 -14.85 20.81 -24.28
CA ARG A 12 -15.13 22.25 -24.10
C ARG A 12 -14.94 22.70 -22.66
N ALA A 13 -15.42 21.92 -21.70
CA ALA A 13 -15.26 22.21 -20.27
C ALA A 13 -13.76 22.25 -19.89
N LEU A 14 -12.99 21.25 -20.31
CA LEU A 14 -11.54 21.22 -20.11
C LEU A 14 -10.82 22.41 -20.77
N ALA A 15 -11.23 22.80 -21.98
CA ALA A 15 -10.68 23.98 -22.67
C ALA A 15 -10.95 25.29 -21.92
N ASN A 16 -12.06 25.36 -21.16
CA ASN A 16 -12.41 26.49 -20.31
C ASN A 16 -11.78 26.42 -18.90
N GLY A 17 -11.00 25.38 -18.60
CA GLY A 17 -10.37 25.17 -17.29
C GLY A 17 -11.27 24.50 -16.25
N ASP A 18 -12.43 23.98 -16.65
CA ASP A 18 -13.33 23.26 -15.76
C ASP A 18 -12.78 21.87 -15.41
N ILE A 19 -13.06 21.42 -14.18
CA ILE A 19 -12.71 20.07 -13.73
C ILE A 19 -13.80 19.10 -14.17
N VAL A 20 -13.47 18.21 -15.11
CA VAL A 20 -14.35 17.12 -15.54
C VAL A 20 -14.06 15.87 -14.70
N LEU A 21 -15.10 15.31 -14.10
CA LEU A 21 -15.00 14.07 -13.33
C LEU A 21 -14.92 12.85 -14.26
N SER A 22 -14.08 11.88 -13.90
CA SER A 22 -14.09 10.56 -14.53
C SER A 22 -15.40 9.81 -14.24
N ALA A 23 -15.70 8.73 -14.98
CA ALA A 23 -16.88 7.91 -14.70
C ALA A 23 -16.88 7.34 -13.25
N PRO A 24 -15.77 6.76 -12.74
CA PRO A 24 -15.67 6.36 -11.33
C PRO A 24 -15.84 7.53 -10.34
N GLU A 25 -15.28 8.70 -10.63
CA GLU A 25 -15.43 9.90 -9.80
C GLU A 25 -16.90 10.35 -9.74
N THR A 26 -17.57 10.39 -10.90
CA THR A 26 -18.99 10.75 -11.03
C THR A 26 -19.88 9.77 -10.26
N GLU A 27 -19.61 8.47 -10.33
CA GLU A 27 -20.39 7.47 -9.60
C GLU A 27 -20.20 7.57 -8.08
N VAL A 28 -18.96 7.85 -7.61
CA VAL A 28 -18.73 8.13 -6.19
C VAL A 28 -19.48 9.38 -5.75
N ALA A 29 -19.45 10.47 -6.53
CA ALA A 29 -20.20 11.68 -6.21
C ALA A 29 -21.71 11.41 -6.07
N ARG A 30 -22.30 10.67 -7.02
CA ARG A 30 -23.71 10.28 -7.00
C ARG A 30 -24.05 9.49 -5.74
N GLN A 31 -23.28 8.46 -5.42
CA GLN A 31 -23.55 7.64 -4.25
C GLN A 31 -23.35 8.40 -2.93
N LEU A 32 -22.33 9.28 -2.85
CA LEU A 32 -22.14 10.13 -1.66
C LEU A 32 -23.28 11.12 -1.49
N GLN A 33 -23.85 11.65 -2.58
CA GLN A 33 -25.05 12.49 -2.51
C GLN A 33 -26.24 11.73 -1.89
N ILE A 34 -26.48 10.49 -2.34
CA ILE A 34 -27.53 9.63 -1.79
C ILE A 34 -27.24 9.31 -0.31
N CYS A 35 -25.98 9.00 0.02
CA CYS A 35 -25.57 8.73 1.40
C CYS A 35 -25.77 9.93 2.33
N ASN A 36 -25.47 11.13 1.84
CA ASN A 36 -25.62 12.38 2.60
C ASN A 36 -27.10 12.76 2.82
N ALA A 37 -27.97 12.40 1.88
CA ALA A 37 -29.42 12.57 2.03
C ALA A 37 -30.04 11.54 2.98
N CYS A 38 -29.65 10.26 2.86
CA CYS A 38 -30.25 9.15 3.63
C CYS A 38 -29.71 9.04 5.06
N ARG A 39 -28.41 9.25 5.27
CA ARG A 39 -27.69 9.20 6.56
C ARG A 39 -27.83 7.95 7.41
N TYR A 40 -28.49 6.90 6.94
CA TYR A 40 -28.63 5.63 7.68
C TYR A 40 -27.29 5.01 8.10
N CYS A 41 -26.25 5.16 7.28
CA CYS A 41 -24.92 4.59 7.53
C CYS A 41 -24.04 5.41 8.49
N GLU A 42 -24.56 6.47 9.11
CA GLU A 42 -23.79 7.39 9.97
C GLU A 42 -23.07 6.67 11.12
N GLY A 43 -23.75 5.72 11.79
CA GLY A 43 -23.16 4.91 12.87
C GLY A 43 -22.25 3.77 12.38
N PHE A 44 -22.27 3.42 11.09
CA PHE A 44 -21.55 2.27 10.55
C PHE A 44 -20.25 2.65 9.82
N CYS A 45 -20.12 3.89 9.37
CA CYS A 45 -19.05 4.32 8.49
C CYS A 45 -18.16 5.35 9.16
N ALA A 46 -16.91 4.98 9.47
CA ALA A 46 -15.94 5.91 10.06
C ALA A 46 -15.57 7.12 9.18
N VAL A 47 -15.91 7.09 7.89
CA VAL A 47 -15.70 8.20 6.94
C VAL A 47 -16.87 9.19 6.97
N PHE A 48 -18.03 8.77 7.49
CA PHE A 48 -19.26 9.55 7.46
C PHE A 48 -19.11 10.96 8.07
N PRO A 49 -18.43 11.13 9.23
CA PRO A 49 -18.23 12.47 9.80
C PRO A 49 -17.41 13.42 8.91
N ALA A 50 -16.54 12.89 8.05
CA ALA A 50 -15.85 13.70 7.04
C ALA A 50 -16.79 14.00 5.86
N MET A 51 -17.54 13.00 5.40
CA MET A 51 -18.46 13.14 4.27
C MET A 51 -19.53 14.22 4.53
N THR A 52 -20.16 14.24 5.71
CA THR A 52 -21.25 15.17 6.04
C THR A 52 -20.84 16.63 6.18
N ARG A 53 -19.55 16.94 6.05
CA ARG A 53 -19.05 18.33 6.02
C ARG A 53 -19.15 18.96 4.63
N ARG A 54 -19.80 18.28 3.68
CA ARG A 54 -19.89 18.65 2.27
C ARG A 54 -21.35 18.54 1.82
N LEU A 55 -21.76 19.42 0.89
CA LEU A 55 -23.05 19.32 0.19
C LEU A 55 -22.88 18.82 -1.24
N GLU A 56 -21.70 19.05 -1.82
CA GLU A 56 -21.30 18.62 -3.16
C GLU A 56 -19.94 17.90 -3.05
N PHE A 57 -19.68 16.98 -3.98
CA PHE A 57 -18.50 16.14 -3.95
C PHE A 57 -17.66 16.38 -5.20
N GLY A 58 -16.73 17.33 -5.12
CA GLY A 58 -15.78 17.61 -6.18
C GLY A 58 -14.65 16.58 -6.23
N LYS A 59 -13.80 16.67 -7.25
CA LYS A 59 -12.68 15.72 -7.46
C LYS A 59 -11.79 15.57 -6.22
N ALA A 60 -11.40 16.69 -5.61
CA ALA A 60 -10.54 16.67 -4.42
C ALA A 60 -11.21 15.97 -3.22
N ASP A 61 -12.52 16.18 -3.02
CA ASP A 61 -13.30 15.51 -1.97
C ASP A 61 -13.41 14.01 -2.22
N ILE A 62 -13.69 13.62 -3.46
CA ILE A 62 -13.81 12.22 -3.89
C ILE A 62 -12.51 11.47 -3.61
N HIS A 63 -11.36 12.00 -4.05
CA HIS A 63 -10.07 11.35 -3.81
C HIS A 63 -9.67 11.36 -2.33
N PHE A 64 -9.98 12.43 -1.59
CA PHE A 64 -9.76 12.49 -0.15
C PHE A 64 -10.54 11.39 0.59
N LEU A 65 -11.86 11.33 0.37
CA LEU A 65 -12.78 10.38 1.02
C LEU A 65 -12.49 8.94 0.58
N ALA A 66 -12.14 8.71 -0.69
CA ALA A 66 -11.78 7.39 -1.19
C ALA A 66 -10.56 6.82 -0.46
N ASN A 67 -9.55 7.66 -0.18
CA ASN A 67 -8.33 7.25 0.53
C ASN A 67 -8.48 7.27 2.06
N LEU A 68 -9.44 8.05 2.60
CA LEU A 68 -9.87 7.96 3.99
C LEU A 68 -10.68 6.67 4.25
N CYS A 69 -11.40 6.17 3.24
CA CYS A 69 -12.16 4.93 3.33
C CYS A 69 -11.26 3.69 3.48
N HIS A 70 -11.51 2.93 4.54
CA HIS A 70 -10.79 1.68 4.87
C HIS A 70 -11.31 0.44 4.13
N ASN A 71 -12.33 0.61 3.30
CA ASN A 71 -13.00 -0.48 2.59
C ASN A 71 -13.52 -1.54 3.57
N CYS A 72 -14.31 -1.10 4.56
CA CYS A 72 -14.75 -1.95 5.66
C CYS A 72 -15.96 -2.85 5.32
N GLY A 73 -16.80 -2.41 4.36
CA GLY A 73 -17.99 -3.14 3.93
C GLY A 73 -19.24 -2.86 4.76
N ALA A 74 -19.12 -2.34 5.99
CA ALA A 74 -20.26 -2.12 6.89
C ALA A 74 -21.39 -1.28 6.27
N CYS A 75 -21.03 -0.20 5.55
CA CYS A 75 -22.02 0.62 4.85
C CYS A 75 -22.75 -0.13 3.73
N LEU A 76 -22.14 -1.14 3.08
CA LEU A 76 -22.82 -1.92 2.06
C LEU A 76 -23.82 -2.91 2.68
N HIS A 77 -23.42 -3.62 3.74
CA HIS A 77 -24.30 -4.58 4.41
C HIS A 77 -25.52 -3.91 5.07
N ALA A 78 -25.36 -2.68 5.56
CA ALA A 78 -26.45 -1.91 6.16
C ALA A 78 -27.28 -1.11 5.14
N CYS A 79 -26.87 -1.00 3.87
CA CYS A 79 -27.53 -0.08 2.94
C CYS A 79 -28.86 -0.64 2.42
N GLN A 80 -29.95 0.10 2.68
CA GLN A 80 -31.29 -0.18 2.12
C GLN A 80 -31.35 -0.06 0.59
N TYR A 81 -30.38 0.66 0.00
CA TYR A 81 -30.26 0.91 -1.42
C TYR A 81 -29.12 0.12 -2.08
N ALA A 82 -28.53 -0.85 -1.37
CA ALA A 82 -27.57 -1.78 -1.96
C ALA A 82 -28.21 -2.57 -3.12
N PRO A 83 -27.43 -3.06 -4.08
CA PRO A 83 -27.93 -4.00 -5.09
C PRO A 83 -28.70 -5.16 -4.43
N PRO A 84 -29.85 -5.58 -5.00
CA PRO A 84 -30.36 -5.26 -6.33
C PRO A 84 -31.29 -4.02 -6.41
N HIS A 85 -31.34 -3.16 -5.38
CA HIS A 85 -32.15 -1.93 -5.44
C HIS A 85 -31.77 -1.05 -6.65
N GLU A 86 -32.73 -0.31 -7.22
CA GLU A 86 -32.54 0.48 -8.46
C GLU A 86 -31.40 1.53 -8.36
N PHE A 87 -31.20 2.13 -7.19
CA PHE A 87 -30.10 3.06 -6.95
C PHE A 87 -28.71 2.40 -6.91
N ALA A 88 -28.65 1.08 -6.72
CA ALA A 88 -27.46 0.24 -6.74
C ALA A 88 -26.26 0.82 -5.97
N VAL A 89 -26.49 1.30 -4.75
CA VAL A 89 -25.46 1.97 -3.94
C VAL A 89 -24.44 0.95 -3.45
N ASN A 90 -23.20 1.07 -3.94
CA ASN A 90 -22.06 0.25 -3.51
C ASN A 90 -20.82 1.11 -3.26
N ILE A 91 -20.84 1.84 -2.14
CA ILE A 91 -19.77 2.76 -1.75
C ILE A 91 -18.40 2.08 -1.67
N PRO A 92 -18.25 0.89 -1.05
CA PRO A 92 -16.95 0.21 -0.99
C PRO A 92 -16.31 -0.02 -2.36
N GLN A 93 -17.10 -0.50 -3.33
CA GLN A 93 -16.62 -0.78 -4.68
C GLN A 93 -16.30 0.49 -5.46
N SER A 94 -17.20 1.48 -5.47
CA SER A 94 -16.98 2.75 -6.20
C SER A 94 -15.76 3.50 -5.63
N MET A 95 -15.62 3.55 -4.30
CA MET A 95 -14.43 4.10 -3.66
C MET A 95 -13.17 3.29 -3.93
N ALA A 96 -13.29 1.96 -4.13
CA ALA A 96 -12.15 1.14 -4.54
C ALA A 96 -11.65 1.60 -5.92
N GLN A 97 -12.53 1.73 -6.91
CA GLN A 97 -12.14 2.18 -8.26
C GLN A 97 -11.41 3.53 -8.22
N VAL A 98 -11.96 4.54 -7.54
CA VAL A 98 -11.31 5.85 -7.36
C VAL A 98 -9.96 5.75 -6.64
N ARG A 99 -9.81 4.89 -5.62
CA ARG A 99 -8.49 4.65 -5.01
C ARG A 99 -7.48 4.09 -6.02
N GLY A 100 -7.90 3.14 -6.85
CA GLY A 100 -7.04 2.58 -7.90
C GLY A 100 -6.61 3.66 -8.90
N GLN A 101 -7.53 4.53 -9.29
CA GLN A 101 -7.23 5.70 -10.11
C GLN A 101 -6.25 6.65 -9.39
N THR A 102 -6.46 6.91 -8.09
CA THR A 102 -5.54 7.74 -7.28
C THR A 102 -4.11 7.20 -7.33
N TYR A 103 -3.92 5.89 -7.20
CA TYR A 103 -2.57 5.32 -7.20
C TYR A 103 -1.88 5.50 -8.55
N ALA A 104 -2.63 5.41 -9.65
CA ALA A 104 -2.10 5.64 -10.99
C ALA A 104 -1.84 7.13 -11.26
N ASP A 105 -2.77 8.01 -10.90
CA ASP A 105 -2.70 9.46 -11.18
C ASP A 105 -1.55 10.14 -10.43
N TYR A 106 -1.23 9.67 -9.22
CA TYR A 106 -0.14 10.19 -8.40
C TYR A 106 1.13 9.33 -8.44
N ALA A 107 1.19 8.30 -9.29
CA ALA A 107 2.43 7.56 -9.53
C ALA A 107 3.44 8.42 -10.29
N TRP A 108 4.68 8.43 -9.82
CA TRP A 108 5.78 9.14 -10.49
C TRP A 108 6.95 8.19 -10.81
N PRO A 109 7.52 8.22 -12.03
CA PRO A 109 6.97 8.88 -13.22
C PRO A 109 5.68 8.17 -13.72
N PRO A 110 4.76 8.90 -14.38
CA PRO A 110 3.43 8.37 -14.75
C PRO A 110 3.45 7.11 -15.63
N ALA A 111 4.44 6.99 -16.53
CA ALA A 111 4.55 5.85 -17.43
C ALA A 111 4.69 4.51 -16.68
N LEU A 112 5.44 4.50 -15.57
CA LEU A 112 5.63 3.30 -14.75
C LEU A 112 4.37 2.94 -13.95
N GLY A 113 3.64 3.95 -13.47
CA GLY A 113 2.35 3.75 -12.80
C GLY A 113 1.33 3.06 -13.69
N GLN A 114 1.20 3.50 -14.94
CA GLN A 114 0.26 2.91 -15.91
C GLN A 114 0.61 1.46 -16.26
N LEU A 115 1.90 1.14 -16.41
CA LEU A 115 2.35 -0.23 -16.69
C LEU A 115 2.02 -1.16 -15.51
N TYR A 116 2.33 -0.73 -14.29
CA TYR A 116 2.06 -1.53 -13.10
C TYR A 116 0.56 -1.74 -12.87
N GLN A 117 -0.27 -0.71 -13.08
CA GLN A 117 -1.72 -0.81 -12.93
C GLN A 117 -2.32 -1.94 -13.78
N ARG A 118 -1.80 -2.16 -15.01
CA ARG A 118 -2.33 -3.15 -15.95
C ARG A 118 -1.84 -4.58 -15.67
N GLN A 119 -0.59 -4.74 -15.22
CA GLN A 119 0.09 -6.04 -15.19
C GLN A 119 0.89 -6.30 -13.89
N GLY A 120 0.49 -5.71 -12.76
CA GLY A 120 1.27 -5.70 -11.52
C GLY A 120 1.81 -7.06 -11.06
N LEU A 121 1.01 -8.13 -11.10
CA LEU A 121 1.47 -9.48 -10.73
C LEU A 121 2.52 -10.02 -11.72
N THR A 122 2.21 -9.99 -13.02
CA THR A 122 3.10 -10.46 -14.09
C THR A 122 4.43 -9.71 -14.06
N LEU A 123 4.38 -8.38 -13.93
CA LEU A 123 5.56 -7.52 -13.83
C LEU A 123 6.39 -7.85 -12.59
N SER A 124 5.75 -8.05 -11.43
CA SER A 124 6.42 -8.42 -10.19
C SER A 124 7.17 -9.76 -10.33
N LEU A 125 6.50 -10.79 -10.86
CA LEU A 125 7.11 -12.11 -11.07
C LEU A 125 8.23 -12.07 -12.12
N ALA A 126 8.04 -11.33 -13.22
CA ALA A 126 9.05 -11.15 -14.25
C ALA A 126 10.30 -10.43 -13.71
N LEU A 127 10.13 -9.38 -12.91
CA LEU A 127 11.24 -8.67 -12.28
C LEU A 127 12.01 -9.58 -11.32
N VAL A 128 11.31 -10.35 -10.46
CA VAL A 128 11.95 -11.32 -9.57
C VAL A 128 12.78 -12.32 -10.37
N ALA A 129 12.18 -12.93 -11.40
CA ALA A 129 12.85 -13.94 -12.22
C ALA A 129 14.07 -13.36 -12.95
N ALA A 130 13.92 -12.19 -13.58
CA ALA A 130 14.99 -11.53 -14.33
C ALA A 130 16.15 -11.09 -13.42
N LEU A 131 15.85 -10.49 -12.26
CA LEU A 131 16.88 -10.04 -11.31
C LEU A 131 17.58 -11.21 -10.62
N THR A 132 16.83 -12.27 -10.28
CA THR A 132 17.41 -13.50 -9.74
C THR A 132 18.35 -14.13 -10.77
N LEU A 133 17.89 -14.27 -12.02
CA LEU A 133 18.70 -14.83 -13.11
C LEU A 133 19.94 -13.98 -13.37
N PHE A 134 19.80 -12.65 -13.39
CA PHE A 134 20.92 -11.72 -13.55
C PHE A 134 21.99 -11.93 -12.46
N LEU A 135 21.57 -12.03 -11.19
CA LEU A 135 22.49 -12.29 -10.07
C LEU A 135 23.15 -13.67 -10.16
N VAL A 136 22.39 -14.71 -10.54
CA VAL A 136 22.93 -16.06 -10.76
C VAL A 136 23.98 -16.08 -11.87
N LEU A 137 23.69 -15.45 -13.02
CA LEU A 137 24.65 -15.34 -14.12
C LEU A 137 25.89 -14.55 -13.72
N GLY A 138 25.72 -13.45 -12.97
CA GLY A 138 26.84 -12.67 -12.42
C GLY A 138 27.74 -13.51 -11.52
N ALA A 139 27.14 -14.30 -10.62
CA ALA A 139 27.87 -15.22 -9.74
C ALA A 139 28.62 -16.31 -10.51
N VAL A 140 27.99 -16.92 -11.52
CA VAL A 140 28.60 -17.96 -12.38
C VAL A 140 29.79 -17.41 -13.17
N LEU A 141 29.65 -16.22 -13.76
CA LEU A 141 30.70 -15.60 -14.58
C LEU A 141 31.90 -15.14 -13.75
N GLN A 142 31.70 -14.72 -12.49
CA GLN A 142 32.79 -14.28 -11.61
C GLN A 142 33.43 -15.43 -10.81
N GLY A 143 32.65 -16.45 -10.43
CA GLY A 143 33.08 -17.50 -9.49
C GLY A 143 33.64 -18.78 -10.13
N GLY A 144 33.95 -18.78 -11.43
CA GLY A 144 34.55 -19.95 -12.11
C GLY A 144 33.54 -20.99 -12.63
N GLY A 145 32.29 -20.59 -12.92
CA GLY A 145 31.27 -21.45 -13.53
C GLY A 145 30.18 -21.92 -12.57
N VAL A 146 29.43 -22.96 -12.95
CA VAL A 146 28.28 -23.49 -12.19
C VAL A 146 28.69 -24.01 -10.80
N GLY A 147 29.97 -24.36 -10.61
CA GLY A 147 30.52 -24.74 -9.31
C GLY A 147 30.41 -23.64 -8.24
N ALA A 148 30.38 -22.36 -8.64
CA ALA A 148 30.15 -21.23 -7.73
C ALA A 148 28.78 -21.27 -7.05
N LEU A 149 27.82 -21.99 -7.66
CA LEU A 149 26.47 -22.11 -7.12
C LEU A 149 26.40 -23.17 -6.02
N TRP A 150 27.02 -24.35 -6.18
CA TRP A 150 26.90 -25.50 -5.25
C TRP A 150 28.13 -25.81 -4.40
N GLY A 151 29.31 -25.27 -4.72
CA GLY A 151 30.58 -25.80 -4.22
C GLY A 151 31.43 -24.86 -3.37
N ALA A 152 31.04 -23.60 -3.21
CA ALA A 152 31.81 -22.68 -2.38
C ALA A 152 31.43 -22.89 -0.90
N ASP A 153 32.39 -23.34 -0.08
CA ASP A 153 32.30 -23.16 1.37
C ASP A 153 32.42 -21.65 1.65
N LEU A 154 31.28 -20.95 1.54
CA LEU A 154 31.19 -19.51 1.71
C LEU A 154 31.40 -19.10 3.19
N GLY A 155 31.67 -20.04 4.11
CA GLY A 155 31.87 -19.78 5.54
C GLY A 155 30.70 -19.08 6.21
N GLY A 156 29.49 -19.17 5.63
CA GLY A 156 28.32 -18.39 6.03
C GLY A 156 28.41 -16.88 5.76
N ASN A 157 29.49 -16.40 5.13
CA ASN A 157 29.70 -14.99 4.80
C ASN A 157 29.33 -14.72 3.34
N PHE A 158 28.11 -14.22 3.14
CA PHE A 158 27.57 -13.88 1.82
C PHE A 158 28.33 -12.77 1.07
N TYR A 159 29.16 -11.96 1.74
CA TYR A 159 30.00 -10.97 1.07
C TYR A 159 31.11 -11.58 0.21
N SER A 160 31.42 -12.86 0.42
CA SER A 160 32.32 -13.61 -0.46
C SER A 160 31.74 -13.80 -1.86
N LEU A 161 30.40 -13.84 -1.99
CA LEU A 161 29.72 -13.96 -3.28
C LEU A 161 29.39 -12.59 -3.89
N PHE A 162 28.83 -11.67 -3.08
CA PHE A 162 28.53 -10.31 -3.51
C PHE A 162 29.16 -9.30 -2.56
N PRO A 163 30.28 -8.65 -2.94
CA PRO A 163 30.96 -7.68 -2.09
C PRO A 163 30.03 -6.55 -1.65
N HIS A 164 30.23 -6.03 -0.43
CA HIS A 164 29.37 -4.99 0.15
C HIS A 164 29.16 -3.80 -0.79
N ASN A 165 30.24 -3.28 -1.38
CA ASN A 165 30.18 -2.11 -2.28
C ASN A 165 29.34 -2.37 -3.54
N LEU A 166 29.33 -3.61 -4.05
CA LEU A 166 28.48 -3.99 -5.17
C LEU A 166 27.00 -3.94 -4.76
N LEU A 167 26.66 -4.49 -3.59
CA LEU A 167 25.29 -4.43 -3.08
C LEU A 167 24.84 -2.98 -2.84
N VAL A 168 25.69 -2.14 -2.26
CA VAL A 168 25.40 -0.71 -2.10
C VAL A 168 25.17 -0.03 -3.46
N GLY A 169 26.05 -0.29 -4.43
CA GLY A 169 25.94 0.28 -5.78
C GLY A 169 24.66 -0.14 -6.52
N LEU A 170 24.14 -1.35 -6.27
CA LEU A 170 22.89 -1.82 -6.88
C LEU A 170 21.64 -1.29 -6.15
N PHE A 171 21.62 -1.34 -4.82
CA PHE A 171 20.41 -1.07 -4.04
C PHE A 171 20.21 0.42 -3.69
N ALA A 172 21.29 1.18 -3.47
CA ALA A 172 21.16 2.58 -3.07
C ALA A 172 20.49 3.47 -4.14
N PRO A 173 20.81 3.36 -5.44
CA PRO A 173 20.13 4.15 -6.47
C PRO A 173 18.63 3.85 -6.55
N VAL A 174 18.25 2.56 -6.46
CA VAL A 174 16.85 2.14 -6.46
C VAL A 174 16.13 2.66 -5.22
N PHE A 175 16.74 2.56 -4.04
CA PHE A 175 16.19 3.11 -2.81
C PHE A 175 15.94 4.62 -2.91
N LEU A 176 16.93 5.39 -3.36
CA LEU A 176 16.80 6.85 -3.54
C LEU A 176 15.71 7.20 -4.55
N PHE A 177 15.63 6.47 -5.67
CA PHE A 177 14.58 6.64 -6.67
C PHE A 177 13.19 6.38 -6.08
N VAL A 178 13.03 5.31 -5.29
CA VAL A 178 11.76 4.95 -4.63
C VAL A 178 11.32 6.03 -3.64
N VAL A 179 12.25 6.54 -2.83
CA VAL A 179 11.97 7.65 -1.90
C VAL A 179 11.53 8.91 -2.66
N LEU A 180 12.22 9.25 -3.76
CA LEU A 180 11.84 10.37 -4.62
C LEU A 180 10.46 10.17 -5.25
N ALA A 181 10.20 9.00 -5.83
CA ALA A 181 8.94 8.67 -6.49
C ALA A 181 7.74 8.76 -5.53
N LEU A 182 7.85 8.15 -4.35
CA LEU A 182 6.82 8.24 -3.31
C LEU A 182 6.66 9.69 -2.82
N GLY A 183 7.76 10.41 -2.60
CA GLY A 183 7.74 11.81 -2.18
C GLY A 183 7.02 12.72 -3.18
N MET A 184 7.28 12.55 -4.48
CA MET A 184 6.61 13.29 -5.54
C MET A 184 5.11 12.96 -5.60
N GLY A 185 4.75 11.68 -5.51
CA GLY A 185 3.35 11.25 -5.52
C GLY A 185 2.55 11.81 -4.35
N VAL A 186 3.09 11.72 -3.13
CA VAL A 186 2.45 12.27 -1.92
C VAL A 186 2.35 13.77 -1.98
N ARG A 187 3.40 14.47 -2.44
CA ARG A 187 3.38 15.93 -2.60
C ARG A 187 2.26 16.36 -3.53
N GLY A 188 2.10 15.68 -4.67
CA GLY A 188 1.00 15.92 -5.60
C GLY A 188 -0.37 15.70 -4.97
N PHE A 189 -0.56 14.53 -4.35
CA PHE A 189 -1.82 14.18 -3.69
C PHE A 189 -2.19 15.18 -2.59
N TRP A 190 -1.23 15.49 -1.72
CA TRP A 190 -1.39 16.43 -0.62
C TRP A 190 -1.81 17.83 -1.09
N LYS A 191 -1.13 18.36 -2.11
CA LYS A 191 -1.46 19.67 -2.70
C LYS A 191 -2.90 19.70 -3.20
N ASN A 192 -3.36 18.63 -3.83
CA ASN A 192 -4.67 18.57 -4.47
C ASN A 192 -5.82 18.36 -3.45
N ILE A 193 -5.60 17.64 -2.34
CA ILE A 193 -6.63 17.44 -1.31
C ILE A 193 -6.63 18.51 -0.21
N LYS A 194 -5.57 19.33 -0.10
CA LYS A 194 -5.47 20.39 0.93
C LYS A 194 -6.65 21.38 0.87
N PRO A 195 -7.08 21.89 -0.31
CA PRO A 195 -8.24 22.77 -0.41
C PRO A 195 -9.55 22.12 0.05
N ALA A 196 -9.75 20.83 -0.27
CA ALA A 196 -10.93 20.07 0.15
C ALA A 196 -11.04 19.91 1.67
N THR A 197 -9.95 20.10 2.41
CA THR A 197 -9.88 19.81 3.85
C THR A 197 -9.48 21.06 4.63
N SER A 198 -10.22 22.16 4.42
CA SER A 198 -10.08 23.51 5.01
C SER A 198 -8.91 24.40 4.54
N GLY A 199 -7.92 23.87 3.81
CA GLY A 199 -6.74 24.66 3.42
C GLY A 199 -5.76 24.99 4.56
N VAL A 200 -6.11 24.72 5.81
CA VAL A 200 -5.26 24.95 6.99
C VAL A 200 -4.08 23.98 7.03
N ASP A 201 -2.94 24.42 7.55
CA ASP A 201 -1.74 23.60 7.74
C ASP A 201 -1.86 22.62 8.93
N VAL A 202 -0.95 21.64 8.96
CA VAL A 202 -0.97 20.58 9.97
C VAL A 202 -0.51 21.13 11.32
N SER A 203 -1.34 20.98 12.34
CA SER A 203 -0.98 21.28 13.72
C SER A 203 -0.42 20.05 14.44
N ALA A 204 0.41 20.25 15.47
CA ALA A 204 0.98 19.16 16.26
C ALA A 204 -0.08 18.20 16.87
N PRO A 205 -1.22 18.68 17.43
CA PRO A 205 -2.27 17.79 17.90
C PRO A 205 -2.91 16.94 16.79
N ALA A 206 -3.08 17.50 15.59
CA ALA A 206 -3.60 16.76 14.44
C ALA A 206 -2.61 15.68 13.98
N ALA A 207 -1.31 15.99 13.98
CA ALA A 207 -0.26 15.02 13.67
C ALA A 207 -0.22 13.87 14.68
N ALA A 208 -0.38 14.16 15.98
CA ALA A 208 -0.43 13.15 17.03
C ALA A 208 -1.63 12.20 16.89
N GLU A 209 -2.84 12.74 16.69
CA GLU A 209 -4.05 11.92 16.47
C GLU A 209 -3.94 11.04 15.22
N ALA A 210 -3.47 11.60 14.11
CA ALA A 210 -3.28 10.84 12.88
C ALA A 210 -2.23 9.74 13.03
N THR A 211 -1.12 10.03 13.73
CA THR A 211 -0.06 9.06 14.01
C THR A 211 -0.57 7.90 14.86
N ASP A 212 -1.30 8.18 15.95
CA ASP A 212 -1.93 7.14 16.77
C ASP A 212 -2.91 6.29 15.94
N ALA A 213 -3.76 6.92 15.13
CA ALA A 213 -4.71 6.22 14.28
C ALA A 213 -4.03 5.30 13.25
N VAL A 214 -2.92 5.73 12.66
CA VAL A 214 -2.11 4.94 11.72
C VAL A 214 -1.44 3.76 12.44
N LEU A 215 -0.73 4.01 13.55
CA LEU A 215 0.00 2.97 14.28
C LEU A 215 -0.92 1.91 14.90
N ARG A 216 -2.13 2.30 15.34
CA ARG A 216 -3.13 1.36 15.86
C ARG A 216 -3.96 0.69 14.77
N LEU A 217 -3.82 1.15 13.53
CA LEU A 217 -4.74 0.85 12.42
C LEU A 217 -6.19 1.01 12.86
N LYS A 218 -6.49 2.12 13.56
CA LYS A 218 -7.74 2.36 14.30
C LYS A 218 -8.94 1.98 13.45
N TYR A 219 -9.13 2.64 12.32
CA TYR A 219 -10.30 2.47 11.46
C TYR A 219 -10.41 1.12 10.70
N LEU A 220 -9.48 0.16 10.89
CA LEU A 220 -9.70 -1.23 10.49
C LEU A 220 -10.52 -2.03 11.53
N ASP A 221 -10.92 -1.41 12.64
CA ASP A 221 -11.87 -1.96 13.62
C ASP A 221 -13.34 -1.59 13.34
N GLY A 222 -13.63 -0.98 12.19
CA GLY A 222 -14.97 -0.54 11.81
C GLY A 222 -15.40 0.81 12.39
N GLY A 223 -14.61 1.40 13.29
CA GLY A 223 -14.95 2.63 14.01
C GLY A 223 -15.69 2.38 15.34
N HIS A 224 -16.38 1.24 15.47
CA HIS A 224 -17.05 0.78 16.69
C HIS A 224 -16.26 -0.27 17.48
N GLY A 225 -15.25 -0.91 16.86
CA GLY A 225 -14.31 -1.82 17.55
C GLY A 225 -14.43 -3.29 17.16
N ASP A 226 -15.52 -3.73 16.54
CA ASP A 226 -15.76 -5.15 16.26
C ASP A 226 -15.07 -5.66 14.99
N GLY A 227 -14.52 -4.76 14.18
CA GLY A 227 -13.81 -5.09 12.95
C GLY A 227 -14.54 -4.73 11.68
N CYS A 228 -14.07 -5.31 10.57
CA CYS A 228 -14.63 -5.09 9.25
C CYS A 228 -15.10 -6.40 8.64
N HIS A 229 -16.07 -6.31 7.75
CA HIS A 229 -16.59 -7.46 7.03
C HIS A 229 -15.58 -7.97 5.98
N ASN A 230 -15.65 -9.27 5.70
CA ASN A 230 -14.82 -9.88 4.65
C ASN A 230 -15.62 -10.77 3.69
N GLU A 231 -16.01 -11.98 4.10
CA GLU A 231 -16.76 -12.92 3.26
C GLU A 231 -18.27 -12.69 3.33
N ASP A 232 -18.78 -12.38 4.52
CA ASP A 232 -20.19 -12.32 4.87
C ASP A 232 -20.49 -11.10 5.79
N ASP A 233 -21.70 -11.09 6.34
CA ASP A 233 -22.21 -10.01 7.21
C ASP A 233 -21.59 -10.02 8.62
N ALA A 234 -20.68 -10.95 8.95
CA ALA A 234 -20.08 -10.99 10.27
C ALA A 234 -18.93 -9.96 10.41
N TYR A 235 -18.93 -9.23 11.53
CA TYR A 235 -17.79 -8.40 11.91
C TYR A 235 -16.57 -9.25 12.26
N THR A 236 -15.39 -8.85 11.76
CA THR A 236 -14.15 -9.55 12.09
C THR A 236 -12.93 -8.65 12.18
N LEU A 237 -12.10 -8.92 13.20
CA LEU A 237 -10.78 -8.29 13.38
C LEU A 237 -9.67 -8.96 12.56
N LYS A 238 -9.96 -10.03 11.80
CA LYS A 238 -8.96 -10.78 11.01
C LYS A 238 -8.14 -9.85 10.12
N ARG A 239 -8.80 -8.92 9.41
CA ARG A 239 -8.12 -7.98 8.50
C ARG A 239 -7.21 -7.02 9.24
N ARG A 240 -7.62 -6.50 10.40
CA ARG A 240 -6.79 -5.61 11.25
C ARG A 240 -5.55 -6.35 11.76
N ARG A 241 -5.72 -7.58 12.27
CA ARG A 241 -4.62 -8.42 12.78
C ARG A 241 -3.62 -8.78 11.68
N ALA A 242 -4.11 -9.20 10.50
CA ALA A 242 -3.25 -9.52 9.36
C ALA A 242 -2.47 -8.30 8.85
N HIS A 243 -3.10 -7.11 8.83
CA HIS A 243 -2.38 -5.87 8.51
C HIS A 243 -1.36 -5.49 9.59
N HIS A 244 -1.65 -5.66 10.89
CA HIS A 244 -0.68 -5.40 11.96
C HIS A 244 0.55 -6.28 11.85
N LEU A 245 0.37 -7.59 11.62
CA LEU A 245 1.47 -8.52 11.37
C LEU A 245 2.31 -8.10 10.17
N THR A 246 1.66 -7.68 9.08
CA THR A 246 2.35 -7.22 7.86
C THR A 246 3.09 -5.89 8.09
N PHE A 247 2.42 -4.91 8.72
CA PHE A 247 2.94 -3.57 8.95
C PHE A 247 4.13 -3.59 9.91
N TYR A 248 3.97 -4.18 11.10
CA TYR A 248 5.04 -4.28 12.07
C TYR A 248 6.12 -5.29 11.63
N GLY A 249 5.75 -6.37 10.93
CA GLY A 249 6.73 -7.29 10.33
C GLY A 249 7.65 -6.58 9.35
N PHE A 250 7.10 -5.75 8.45
CA PHE A 250 7.88 -4.92 7.53
C PHE A 250 8.75 -3.90 8.28
N LEU A 251 8.20 -3.19 9.27
CA LEU A 251 8.96 -2.20 10.04
C LEU A 251 10.13 -2.84 10.82
N LEU A 252 9.94 -4.03 11.39
CA LEU A 252 11.01 -4.76 12.08
C LEU A 252 12.11 -5.21 11.12
N CYS A 253 11.74 -5.71 9.92
CA CYS A 253 12.72 -6.03 8.88
C CYS A 253 13.48 -4.78 8.41
N PHE A 254 12.80 -3.66 8.22
CA PHE A 254 13.44 -2.39 7.85
C PHE A 254 14.37 -1.87 8.97
N ALA A 255 13.95 -2.00 10.23
CA ALA A 255 14.77 -1.66 11.39
C ALA A 255 16.00 -2.57 11.48
N ALA A 256 15.87 -3.87 11.18
CA ALA A 256 17.00 -4.79 11.12
C ALA A 256 18.08 -4.34 10.14
N THR A 257 17.68 -3.96 8.92
CA THR A 257 18.60 -3.41 7.90
C THR A 257 19.20 -2.09 8.35
N SER A 258 18.40 -1.20 8.94
CA SER A 258 18.86 0.11 9.42
C SER A 258 19.90 -0.02 10.54
N VAL A 259 19.65 -0.87 11.54
CA VAL A 259 20.61 -1.18 12.61
C VAL A 259 21.85 -1.85 12.04
N GLY A 260 21.69 -2.76 11.06
CA GLY A 260 22.81 -3.40 10.38
C GLY A 260 23.73 -2.40 9.66
N THR A 261 23.17 -1.36 9.04
CA THR A 261 23.92 -0.26 8.42
C THR A 261 24.67 0.55 9.49
N VAL A 262 24.02 0.90 10.60
CA VAL A 262 24.67 1.61 11.72
C VAL A 262 25.81 0.79 12.30
N TYR A 263 25.60 -0.51 12.53
CA TYR A 263 26.64 -1.43 12.99
C TYR A 263 27.85 -1.42 12.06
N HIS A 264 27.63 -1.51 10.75
CA HIS A 264 28.70 -1.52 9.77
C HIS A 264 29.47 -0.18 9.70
N TYR A 265 28.77 0.94 9.52
CA TYR A 265 29.41 2.23 9.21
C TYR A 265 29.83 3.04 10.44
N VAL A 266 29.14 2.90 11.57
CA VAL A 266 29.43 3.67 12.80
C VAL A 266 30.33 2.87 13.74
N PHE A 267 30.03 1.59 13.92
CA PHE A 267 30.75 0.74 14.90
C PHE A 267 31.80 -0.17 14.26
N GLY A 268 31.84 -0.29 12.93
CA GLY A 268 32.73 -1.21 12.23
C GLY A 268 32.37 -2.69 12.41
N TRP A 269 31.19 -2.99 12.97
CA TRP A 269 30.72 -4.35 13.18
C TRP A 269 30.15 -4.88 11.87
N ALA A 270 30.97 -5.61 11.11
CA ALA A 270 30.55 -6.17 9.84
C ALA A 270 29.68 -7.42 10.01
N ALA A 271 28.69 -7.57 9.14
CA ALA A 271 27.96 -8.83 8.97
C ALA A 271 28.93 -9.96 8.50
N PRO A 272 28.62 -11.24 8.77
CA PRO A 272 27.33 -11.80 9.18
C PRO A 272 27.02 -11.61 10.68
N TYR A 273 25.78 -11.21 10.98
CA TYR A 273 25.27 -11.15 12.35
C TYR A 273 24.55 -12.45 12.71
N ASP A 274 24.76 -12.96 13.93
CA ASP A 274 24.02 -14.11 14.47
C ASP A 274 23.25 -13.75 15.76
N LEU A 275 22.41 -14.65 16.26
CA LEU A 275 21.75 -14.47 17.55
C LEU A 275 22.78 -14.34 18.67
N PRO A 276 22.60 -13.42 19.64
CA PRO A 276 21.41 -12.59 19.89
C PRO A 276 21.50 -11.15 19.35
N SER A 277 22.26 -10.88 18.29
CA SER A 277 22.43 -9.50 17.78
C SER A 277 21.10 -8.84 17.39
N LEU A 278 21.03 -7.52 17.58
CA LEU A 278 19.80 -6.75 17.34
C LEU A 278 19.30 -6.85 15.87
N PRO A 279 20.14 -6.73 14.82
CA PRO A 279 19.70 -6.96 13.44
C PRO A 279 19.07 -8.34 13.24
N LYS A 280 19.63 -9.39 13.87
CA LYS A 280 19.12 -10.75 13.71
C LYS A 280 17.78 -10.94 14.40
N LEU A 281 17.62 -10.46 15.63
CA LEU A 281 16.36 -10.53 16.38
C LEU A 281 15.23 -9.80 15.65
N LEU A 282 15.48 -8.55 15.24
CA LEU A 282 14.50 -7.75 14.51
C LEU A 282 14.13 -8.39 13.17
N GLY A 283 15.12 -8.89 12.42
CA GLY A 283 14.90 -9.52 11.12
C GLY A 283 14.14 -10.85 11.21
N ALA A 284 14.46 -11.69 12.20
CA ALA A 284 13.79 -12.98 12.39
C ALA A 284 12.33 -12.81 12.83
N VAL A 285 12.08 -11.98 13.85
CA VAL A 285 10.71 -11.69 14.32
C VAL A 285 9.91 -10.99 13.23
N GLY A 286 10.50 -9.98 12.58
CA GLY A 286 9.88 -9.26 11.47
C GLY A 286 9.52 -10.18 10.30
N GLY A 287 10.44 -11.08 9.92
CA GLY A 287 10.23 -12.06 8.85
C GLY A 287 9.06 -13.01 9.15
N VAL A 288 8.99 -13.57 10.36
CA VAL A 288 7.90 -14.46 10.77
C VAL A 288 6.56 -13.73 10.78
N MET A 289 6.51 -12.52 11.36
CA MET A 289 5.30 -11.70 11.36
C MET A 289 4.84 -11.37 9.93
N LEU A 290 5.77 -11.02 9.04
CA LEU A 290 5.46 -10.65 7.66
C LEU A 290 4.94 -11.86 6.85
N VAL A 291 5.50 -13.06 7.04
CA VAL A 291 4.99 -14.31 6.43
C VAL A 291 3.55 -14.59 6.90
N LEU A 292 3.30 -14.57 8.21
CA LEU A 292 1.96 -14.83 8.76
C LEU A 292 0.95 -13.77 8.35
N GLY A 293 1.35 -12.51 8.36
CA GLY A 293 0.52 -11.37 7.95
C GLY A 293 0.13 -11.46 6.48
N THR A 294 1.09 -11.67 5.59
CA THR A 294 0.84 -11.75 4.14
C THR A 294 0.05 -13.00 3.75
N ALA A 295 0.28 -14.16 4.38
CA ALA A 295 -0.55 -15.34 4.21
C ALA A 295 -2.01 -15.09 4.64
N GLY A 296 -2.22 -14.42 5.77
CA GLY A 296 -3.55 -14.00 6.22
C GLY A 296 -4.23 -13.02 5.26
N LEU A 297 -3.50 -12.02 4.76
CA LEU A 297 -4.03 -11.06 3.78
C LEU A 297 -4.37 -11.71 2.44
N TRP A 298 -3.55 -12.67 2.00
CA TRP A 298 -3.82 -13.45 0.79
C TRP A 298 -5.13 -14.22 0.90
N HIS A 299 -5.31 -14.96 2.00
CA HIS A 299 -6.54 -15.69 2.28
C HIS A 299 -7.75 -14.75 2.28
N LEU A 300 -7.68 -13.66 3.07
CA LEU A 300 -8.77 -12.69 3.16
C LEU A 300 -9.10 -12.04 1.82
N ASN A 301 -8.11 -11.74 0.97
CA ASN A 301 -8.33 -11.16 -0.36
C ASN A 301 -9.08 -12.13 -1.29
N ARG A 302 -8.74 -13.42 -1.23
CA ARG A 302 -9.35 -14.48 -2.05
C ARG A 302 -10.80 -14.76 -1.65
N THR A 303 -11.11 -14.72 -0.37
CA THR A 303 -12.44 -15.03 0.16
C THR A 303 -13.37 -13.82 0.23
N ARG A 304 -12.84 -12.60 0.09
CA ARG A 304 -13.59 -11.35 0.18
C ARG A 304 -14.81 -11.32 -0.75
N HIS A 305 -15.94 -10.87 -0.21
CA HIS A 305 -17.20 -10.69 -0.94
C HIS A 305 -16.99 -9.85 -2.22
N ALA A 306 -17.60 -10.29 -3.32
CA ALA A 306 -17.36 -9.71 -4.65
C ALA A 306 -17.74 -8.22 -4.74
N LEU A 307 -18.76 -7.80 -3.98
CA LEU A 307 -19.22 -6.41 -3.95
C LEU A 307 -18.33 -5.49 -3.08
N HIS A 308 -17.37 -6.02 -2.30
CA HIS A 308 -16.55 -5.20 -1.39
C HIS A 308 -15.37 -4.50 -2.04
N GLY A 309 -15.13 -4.71 -3.33
CA GLY A 309 -13.96 -4.17 -3.99
C GLY A 309 -14.06 -4.21 -5.49
N ASP A 310 -12.99 -3.73 -6.11
CA ASP A 310 -12.85 -3.71 -7.55
C ASP A 310 -12.03 -4.93 -8.01
N ALA A 311 -12.61 -5.75 -8.89
CA ALA A 311 -11.95 -6.93 -9.43
C ALA A 311 -10.67 -6.56 -10.21
N ALA A 312 -10.65 -5.38 -10.85
CA ALA A 312 -9.49 -4.91 -11.61
C ALA A 312 -8.26 -4.64 -10.73
N GLN A 313 -8.43 -4.46 -9.42
CA GLN A 313 -7.31 -4.25 -8.48
C GLN A 313 -6.68 -5.53 -7.96
N LYS A 314 -7.34 -6.68 -8.11
CA LYS A 314 -6.86 -7.95 -7.56
C LYS A 314 -5.43 -8.31 -8.01
N PRO A 315 -5.03 -8.15 -9.29
CA PRO A 315 -3.67 -8.46 -9.71
C PRO A 315 -2.60 -7.63 -8.98
N MET A 316 -2.84 -6.33 -8.80
CA MET A 316 -1.94 -5.43 -8.06
C MET A 316 -1.85 -5.84 -6.58
N ASP A 317 -2.98 -6.14 -5.95
CA ASP A 317 -3.04 -6.52 -4.54
C ASP A 317 -2.30 -7.84 -4.29
N LEU A 318 -2.59 -8.85 -5.10
CA LEU A 318 -1.98 -10.18 -4.99
C LEU A 318 -0.49 -10.15 -5.37
N GLY A 319 -0.09 -9.37 -6.38
CA GLY A 319 1.32 -9.20 -6.74
C GLY A 319 2.15 -8.63 -5.57
N PHE A 320 1.63 -7.59 -4.92
CA PHE A 320 2.31 -6.99 -3.77
C PHE A 320 2.37 -7.94 -2.56
N ILE A 321 1.26 -8.64 -2.24
CA ILE A 321 1.23 -9.62 -1.15
C ILE A 321 2.20 -10.78 -1.42
N ALA A 322 2.25 -11.29 -2.65
CA ALA A 322 3.15 -12.36 -3.05
C ALA A 322 4.63 -11.95 -2.95
N LEU A 323 4.98 -10.73 -3.37
CA LEU A 323 6.35 -10.21 -3.23
C LEU A 323 6.77 -10.09 -1.76
N LEU A 324 5.92 -9.53 -0.89
CA LEU A 324 6.23 -9.44 0.54
C LEU A 324 6.39 -10.82 1.18
N PHE A 325 5.52 -11.77 0.83
CA PHE A 325 5.63 -13.16 1.29
C PHE A 325 6.95 -13.79 0.79
N LEU A 326 7.28 -13.65 -0.49
CA LEU A 326 8.51 -14.19 -1.06
C LEU A 326 9.76 -13.61 -0.40
N VAL A 327 9.81 -12.29 -0.22
CA VAL A 327 10.96 -11.62 0.44
C VAL A 327 11.13 -12.10 1.88
N SER A 328 10.05 -12.16 2.65
CA SER A 328 10.12 -12.62 4.05
C SER A 328 10.44 -14.10 4.18
N ALA A 329 9.80 -14.97 3.39
CA ALA A 329 10.06 -16.39 3.38
C ALA A 329 11.49 -16.72 2.91
N SER A 330 11.96 -16.09 1.83
CA SER A 330 13.34 -16.27 1.34
C SER A 330 14.38 -15.74 2.32
N GLY A 331 14.09 -14.66 3.05
CA GLY A 331 14.99 -14.13 4.10
C GLY A 331 15.14 -15.09 5.28
N LEU A 332 14.04 -15.71 5.72
CA LEU A 332 14.08 -16.76 6.75
C LEU A 332 14.77 -18.03 6.23
N ALA A 333 14.47 -18.45 4.99
CA ALA A 333 15.11 -19.60 4.36
C ALA A 333 16.62 -19.40 4.20
N LEU A 334 17.07 -18.19 3.89
CA LEU A 334 18.49 -17.83 3.86
C LEU A 334 19.17 -18.04 5.20
N TRP A 335 18.52 -17.65 6.29
CA TRP A 335 19.08 -17.82 7.62
C TRP A 335 19.18 -19.30 7.99
N LEU A 336 18.14 -20.09 7.72
CA LEU A 336 18.13 -21.54 7.99
C LEU A 336 19.07 -22.32 7.06
N GLY A 337 19.22 -21.88 5.81
CA GLY A 337 20.04 -22.51 4.77
C GLY A 337 21.50 -22.05 4.73
N ARG A 338 21.95 -21.22 5.67
CA ARG A 338 23.28 -20.59 5.68
C ARG A 338 24.48 -21.54 5.63
N GLY A 339 24.31 -22.80 6.06
CA GLY A 339 25.34 -23.83 6.03
C GLY A 339 25.17 -24.85 4.90
N THR A 340 24.32 -24.56 3.91
CA THR A 340 24.01 -25.49 2.82
C THR A 340 24.53 -24.99 1.47
N PRO A 341 24.78 -25.90 0.50
CA PRO A 341 25.08 -25.53 -0.89
C PRO A 341 24.03 -24.61 -1.54
N ALA A 342 22.79 -24.60 -1.04
CA ALA A 342 21.72 -23.76 -1.58
C ALA A 342 21.88 -22.26 -1.26
N LEU A 343 22.84 -21.88 -0.41
CA LEU A 343 23.04 -20.49 0.05
C LEU A 343 23.13 -19.49 -1.12
N ALA A 344 23.92 -19.80 -2.14
CA ALA A 344 24.13 -18.89 -3.27
C ALA A 344 22.83 -18.60 -4.04
N LEU A 345 22.02 -19.63 -4.33
CA LEU A 345 20.72 -19.45 -4.98
C LEU A 345 19.72 -18.73 -4.11
N LEU A 346 19.62 -19.12 -2.83
CA LEU A 346 18.71 -18.48 -1.90
C LEU A 346 19.04 -17.00 -1.77
N LEU A 347 20.34 -16.65 -1.82
CA LEU A 347 20.79 -15.26 -1.78
C LEU A 347 20.40 -14.50 -3.04
N CYS A 348 20.65 -15.08 -4.22
CA CYS A 348 20.24 -14.48 -5.50
C CYS A 348 18.72 -14.27 -5.56
N LEU A 349 17.94 -15.26 -5.14
CA LEU A 349 16.49 -15.19 -5.09
C LEU A 349 16.01 -14.10 -4.12
N HIS A 350 16.55 -14.07 -2.91
CA HIS A 350 16.16 -13.08 -1.92
C HIS A 350 16.52 -11.66 -2.37
N LEU A 351 17.75 -11.42 -2.83
CA LEU A 351 18.18 -10.11 -3.30
C LEU A 351 17.40 -9.67 -4.54
N GLY A 352 17.15 -10.58 -5.48
CA GLY A 352 16.30 -10.33 -6.65
C GLY A 352 14.87 -9.95 -6.23
N ALA A 353 14.30 -10.67 -5.25
CA ALA A 353 12.97 -10.39 -4.72
C ALA A 353 12.90 -9.06 -3.96
N VAL A 354 13.90 -8.72 -3.14
CA VAL A 354 13.98 -7.43 -2.44
C VAL A 354 14.09 -6.29 -3.45
N MET A 355 14.96 -6.43 -4.45
CA MET A 355 15.11 -5.41 -5.50
C MET A 355 13.82 -5.21 -6.30
N ALA A 356 13.15 -6.30 -6.68
CA ALA A 356 11.85 -6.25 -7.36
C ALA A 356 10.76 -5.60 -6.49
N LEU A 357 10.73 -5.91 -5.18
CA LEU A 357 9.84 -5.28 -4.22
C LEU A 357 10.07 -3.76 -4.21
N PHE A 358 11.30 -3.31 -3.96
CA PHE A 358 11.61 -1.87 -3.89
C PHE A 358 11.28 -1.15 -5.20
N ALA A 359 11.68 -1.69 -6.35
CA ALA A 359 11.40 -1.08 -7.65
C ALA A 359 9.89 -0.93 -7.93
N THR A 360 9.05 -1.79 -7.35
CA THR A 360 7.60 -1.77 -7.54
C THR A 360 6.83 -1.07 -6.41
N LEU A 361 7.47 -0.75 -5.27
CA LEU A 361 6.83 -0.12 -4.10
C LEU A 361 6.03 1.16 -4.44
N PRO A 362 6.54 2.12 -5.25
CA PRO A 362 5.81 3.35 -5.54
C PRO A 362 4.53 3.14 -6.35
N TYR A 363 4.46 2.04 -7.10
CA TYR A 363 3.42 1.79 -8.10
C TYR A 363 2.41 0.72 -7.64
N GLY A 364 2.78 -0.09 -6.66
CA GLY A 364 1.94 -1.14 -6.12
C GLY A 364 0.99 -0.71 -5.02
N LYS A 365 0.36 -1.71 -4.40
CA LYS A 365 -0.59 -1.46 -3.31
C LYS A 365 0.05 -0.73 -2.14
N PHE A 366 1.38 -0.77 -1.93
CA PHE A 366 2.06 -0.05 -0.85
C PHE A 366 1.72 1.45 -0.78
N ALA A 367 1.55 2.11 -1.94
CA ALA A 367 1.19 3.52 -2.02
C ALA A 367 -0.10 3.87 -1.25
N HIS A 368 -1.02 2.91 -1.09
CA HIS A 368 -2.25 3.10 -0.31
C HIS A 368 -1.97 3.50 1.14
N GLY A 369 -0.92 2.97 1.76
CA GLY A 369 -0.58 3.28 3.15
C GLY A 369 -0.19 4.75 3.29
N VAL A 370 0.49 5.28 2.27
CA VAL A 370 0.99 6.66 2.26
C VAL A 370 -0.15 7.65 1.96
N PHE A 371 -0.97 7.40 0.93
CA PHE A 371 -2.12 8.26 0.62
C PHE A 371 -3.18 8.23 1.72
N ARG A 372 -3.42 7.07 2.34
CA ARG A 372 -4.32 6.98 3.48
C ARG A 372 -3.79 7.73 4.70
N THR A 373 -2.49 7.65 4.98
CA THR A 373 -1.87 8.44 6.05
C THR A 373 -2.03 9.95 5.79
N ALA A 374 -1.84 10.38 4.54
CA ALA A 374 -2.10 11.75 4.13
C ALA A 374 -3.57 12.16 4.36
N SER A 375 -4.54 11.34 3.93
CA SER A 375 -5.96 11.58 4.19
C SER A 375 -6.30 11.61 5.68
N LEU A 376 -5.75 10.71 6.50
CA LEU A 376 -5.96 10.71 7.96
C LEU A 376 -5.45 11.98 8.62
N LEU A 377 -4.27 12.45 8.19
CA LEU A 377 -3.69 13.69 8.70
C LEU A 377 -4.55 14.89 8.31
N ARG A 378 -5.03 14.96 7.06
CA ARG A 378 -5.95 16.01 6.62
C ARG A 378 -7.30 15.95 7.33
N HIS A 379 -7.83 14.76 7.58
CA HIS A 379 -9.06 14.57 8.34
C HIS A 379 -8.91 15.07 9.78
N ALA A 380 -7.78 14.77 10.44
CA ALA A 380 -7.49 15.28 11.78
C ALA A 380 -7.43 16.82 11.81
N VAL A 381 -6.87 17.47 10.78
CA VAL A 381 -6.90 18.93 10.65
C VAL A 381 -8.33 19.45 10.45
N GLU A 382 -9.05 18.88 9.49
CA GLU A 382 -10.41 19.30 9.13
C GLU A 382 -11.40 19.18 10.30
N LYS A 383 -11.33 18.08 11.06
CA LYS A 383 -12.19 17.82 12.24
C LYS A 383 -12.06 18.91 13.32
N ARG A 384 -10.95 19.64 13.36
CA ARG A 384 -10.71 20.74 14.31
C ARG A 384 -11.21 22.09 13.82
N GLN A 385 -11.71 22.16 12.58
CA GLN A 385 -12.28 23.37 12.02
C GLN A 385 -13.81 23.36 12.17
N PRO A 386 -14.44 24.55 12.30
CA PRO A 386 -15.89 24.68 12.24
C PRO A 386 -16.47 23.93 11.04
N ASN A 387 -17.68 23.37 11.19
CA ASN A 387 -18.34 22.71 10.07
C ASN A 387 -18.68 23.77 9.00
N PRO A 388 -18.13 23.70 7.77
CA PRO A 388 -18.32 24.75 6.77
C PRO A 388 -19.78 24.92 6.32
N ILE A 389 -20.61 23.88 6.48
CA ILE A 389 -22.01 23.91 6.07
C ILE A 389 -22.96 24.39 7.19
N GLY A 390 -22.43 24.82 8.34
CA GLY A 390 -23.22 25.40 9.44
C GLY A 390 -24.15 24.43 10.16
N LEU A 391 -24.19 23.15 9.77
CA LEU A 391 -24.89 22.10 10.50
C LEU A 391 -24.04 21.69 11.71
N GLY A 392 -24.26 22.37 12.83
CA GLY A 392 -23.69 22.01 14.13
C GLY A 392 -24.21 20.66 14.62
N ALA A 393 -23.33 19.89 15.25
CA ALA A 393 -23.74 18.77 16.09
C ALA A 393 -24.30 19.36 17.38
N ASP A 394 -25.61 19.23 17.58
CA ASP A 394 -26.20 19.20 18.92
C ASP A 394 -25.83 17.89 19.61
#